data_AF-A0A250XJZ2-F1
#
_entry.id   AF-A0A250XJZ2-F1
#
_cell.length_a   1.000
_cell.length_b   1.000
_cell.length_c   1.000
_cell.angle_alpha   90.00
_cell.angle_beta   90.00
_cell.angle_gamma   90.00
#
_symmetry.space_group_name_H-M   'P 1'
#
loop_
_entity.id
_entity.type
_entity.pdbx_description
1 polymer ?
#
loop_
_entity_poly.entity_id
_entity_poly.type
_entity_poly.pdbx_seq_one_letter_code
_entity_poly.pdbx_strand_id
1 'polypeptide(L)'
;MEIYDEAGRFNVRGSLLWERIKCVRGAAGTAFLGSNHRLRAALSRGLSGKPLKIGVVRGSISHGHGSSRIGETDWASLLQKWASKSLQNCTLRNGSVPGTPSAYMAMCLDMAIDQDVDIVIAEYVVNDGKDNSIDNNLRLMEFERLTCSHGVTYPRNDSDWHPFHNGLEDVYGALAPYYDLPWLSFRAATFRRAAFLEDPEFTYKDIMNSKVAHDYLHPSDFGHQILADLVIWLFRQTALDLILRPWSSDDEELLQERMPTM
;
A
#
# COMPACT_ATOMS: atom_id res chain seq x y z
N MET A 1 8.08 -20.72 -4.07
CA MET A 1 7.46 -21.41 -2.93
C MET A 1 6.05 -21.79 -3.37
N GLU A 2 5.85 -23.07 -3.73
CA GLU A 2 4.69 -23.51 -4.51
C GLU A 2 3.42 -23.64 -3.64
N ILE A 3 2.34 -23.02 -4.10
CA ILE A 3 1.00 -22.98 -3.47
C ILE A 3 0.30 -24.36 -3.57
N TYR A 4 0.89 -25.28 -4.33
CA TYR A 4 0.39 -26.61 -4.64
C TYR A 4 1.45 -27.65 -4.25
N ASP A 5 1.02 -28.79 -3.72
CA ASP A 5 1.93 -29.94 -3.55
C ASP A 5 2.32 -30.52 -4.91
N GLU A 6 3.32 -31.43 -4.94
CA GLU A 6 3.76 -32.12 -6.17
C GLU A 6 2.63 -32.91 -6.87
N ALA A 7 1.47 -33.07 -6.21
CA ALA A 7 0.26 -33.70 -6.74
C ALA A 7 -0.82 -32.67 -7.16
N GLY A 8 -0.51 -31.38 -7.21
CA GLY A 8 -1.41 -30.32 -7.64
C GLY A 8 -2.52 -29.98 -6.64
N ARG A 9 -2.44 -30.46 -5.39
CA ARG A 9 -3.42 -30.16 -4.34
C ARG A 9 -3.03 -28.90 -3.58
N PHE A 10 -4.03 -28.08 -3.29
CA PHE A 10 -3.87 -26.85 -2.53
C PHE A 10 -3.31 -27.15 -1.13
N ASN A 11 -2.15 -26.57 -0.80
CA ASN A 11 -1.51 -26.81 0.50
C ASN A 11 -2.25 -26.07 1.63
N VAL A 12 -3.13 -26.78 2.34
CA VAL A 12 -3.99 -26.22 3.40
C VAL A 12 -3.19 -25.76 4.63
N ARG A 13 -2.04 -26.38 4.95
CA ARG A 13 -1.22 -25.99 6.10
C ARG A 13 -0.38 -24.73 5.82
N GLY A 14 0.22 -24.64 4.63
CA GLY A 14 0.93 -23.43 4.19
C GLY A 14 -0.03 -22.24 4.00
N SER A 15 -1.22 -22.48 3.45
CA SER A 15 -2.23 -21.44 3.27
C SER A 15 -2.86 -20.96 4.58
N LEU A 16 -3.09 -21.81 5.59
CA LEU A 16 -3.61 -21.36 6.89
C LEU A 16 -2.61 -20.53 7.69
N LEU A 17 -1.32 -20.87 7.64
CA LEU A 17 -0.26 -20.04 8.23
C LEU A 17 -0.16 -18.72 7.47
N TRP A 18 -0.19 -18.76 6.14
CA TRP A 18 -0.15 -17.57 5.28
C TRP A 18 -1.37 -16.66 5.43
N GLU A 19 -2.59 -17.18 5.53
CA GLU A 19 -3.81 -16.41 5.75
C GLU A 19 -3.87 -15.82 7.17
N ARG A 20 -3.38 -16.54 8.20
CA ARG A 20 -3.21 -15.98 9.55
C ARG A 20 -2.15 -14.88 9.58
N ILE A 21 -1.07 -15.09 8.84
CA ILE A 21 0.00 -14.10 8.64
C ILE A 21 -0.57 -12.84 7.96
N LYS A 22 -1.38 -12.97 6.91
CA LYS A 22 -2.05 -11.83 6.24
C LYS A 22 -2.96 -11.05 7.20
N CYS A 23 -3.74 -11.74 8.03
CA CYS A 23 -4.66 -11.10 8.96
C CYS A 23 -3.93 -10.30 10.06
N VAL A 24 -2.92 -10.91 10.68
CA VAL A 24 -2.11 -10.24 11.71
C VAL A 24 -1.24 -9.13 11.13
N ARG A 25 -0.70 -9.32 9.92
CA ARG A 25 0.15 -8.31 9.25
C ARG A 25 -0.64 -7.17 8.66
N GLY A 26 -1.82 -7.43 8.11
CA GLY A 26 -2.75 -6.40 7.66
C GLY A 26 -3.11 -5.48 8.82
N ALA A 27 -3.47 -6.06 9.97
CA ALA A 27 -3.75 -5.29 11.18
C ALA A 27 -2.52 -4.51 11.68
N ALA A 28 -1.36 -5.15 11.80
CA ALA A 28 -0.13 -4.47 12.25
C ALA A 28 0.36 -3.39 11.27
N GLY A 29 0.10 -3.58 9.97
CA GLY A 29 0.41 -2.63 8.91
C GLY A 29 -0.62 -1.53 8.76
N THR A 30 -1.78 -1.59 9.40
CA THR A 30 -2.74 -0.48 9.41
C THR A 30 -2.34 0.51 10.51
N ALA A 31 -1.48 1.47 10.16
CA ALA A 31 -0.91 2.40 11.14
C ALA A 31 -1.85 3.56 11.48
N PHE A 32 -2.73 3.96 10.56
CA PHE A 32 -3.85 4.85 10.83
C PHE A 32 -5.02 4.50 9.89
N LEU A 33 -6.25 4.47 10.40
CA LEU A 33 -7.44 4.17 9.57
C LEU A 33 -8.26 5.43 9.28
N GLY A 34 -8.30 6.38 10.23
CA GLY A 34 -9.20 7.53 10.15
C GLY A 34 -10.67 7.12 10.15
N SER A 35 -11.54 8.01 9.66
CA SER A 35 -12.94 7.65 9.39
C SER A 35 -13.10 6.74 8.16
N ASN A 36 -12.08 6.70 7.29
CA ASN A 36 -12.04 5.88 6.08
C ASN A 36 -13.21 6.17 5.10
N HIS A 37 -13.87 7.33 5.23
CA HIS A 37 -15.11 7.64 4.53
C HIS A 37 -14.95 7.69 3.00
N ARG A 38 -13.81 8.21 2.49
CA ARG A 38 -13.53 8.27 1.05
C ARG A 38 -13.39 6.88 0.42
N LEU A 39 -12.69 5.97 1.09
CA LEU A 39 -12.56 4.59 0.63
C LEU A 39 -13.88 3.83 0.77
N ARG A 40 -14.62 4.06 1.86
CA ARG A 40 -15.98 3.53 2.04
C ARG A 40 -16.89 3.97 0.89
N ALA A 41 -16.83 5.23 0.46
CA ALA A 41 -17.64 5.74 -0.65
C ALA A 41 -17.32 5.01 -1.96
N ALA A 42 -16.03 4.90 -2.29
CA ALA A 42 -15.58 4.22 -3.50
C ALA A 42 -15.97 2.74 -3.49
N LEU A 43 -15.71 2.02 -2.39
CA LEU A 43 -16.03 0.59 -2.28
C LEU A 43 -17.53 0.33 -2.19
N SER A 44 -18.32 1.18 -1.53
CA SER A 44 -19.79 1.08 -1.53
C SER A 44 -20.35 1.13 -2.96
N ARG A 45 -19.85 2.07 -3.78
CA ARG A 45 -20.19 2.16 -5.21
C ARG A 45 -19.77 0.92 -5.98
N GLY A 46 -18.52 0.47 -5.80
CA GLY A 46 -17.99 -0.72 -6.50
C GLY A 46 -18.73 -2.01 -6.13
N LEU A 47 -19.04 -2.22 -4.84
CA LEU A 47 -19.81 -3.36 -4.34
C LEU A 47 -21.26 -3.35 -4.85
N SER A 48 -21.79 -2.19 -5.21
CA SER A 48 -23.10 -2.04 -5.87
C SER A 48 -23.06 -2.30 -7.38
N GLY A 49 -21.93 -2.77 -7.92
CA GLY A 49 -21.76 -3.13 -9.34
C GLY A 49 -21.45 -1.94 -10.26
N LYS A 50 -21.22 -0.73 -9.72
CA LYS A 50 -20.74 0.39 -10.51
C LYS A 50 -19.26 0.18 -10.88
N PRO A 51 -18.81 0.67 -12.05
CA PRO A 51 -17.38 0.65 -12.39
C PRO A 51 -16.55 1.29 -11.28
N LEU A 52 -15.42 0.68 -10.95
CA LEU A 52 -14.47 1.18 -9.95
C LEU A 52 -13.09 1.36 -10.58
N LYS A 53 -12.57 2.59 -10.56
CA LYS A 53 -11.26 2.93 -11.12
C LYS A 53 -10.24 3.17 -10.02
N ILE A 54 -9.14 2.42 -10.06
CA ILE A 54 -8.02 2.55 -9.13
C ILE A 54 -6.83 3.15 -9.86
N GLY A 55 -6.28 4.23 -9.33
CA GLY A 55 -5.02 4.82 -9.76
C GLY A 55 -3.93 4.46 -8.78
N VAL A 56 -2.83 3.89 -9.27
CA VAL A 56 -1.60 3.72 -8.50
C VAL A 56 -0.60 4.74 -9.00
N VAL A 57 -0.04 5.52 -8.10
CA VAL A 57 1.02 6.48 -8.42
C VAL A 57 2.28 6.21 -7.61
N ARG A 58 3.37 6.83 -8.08
CA ARG A 58 4.70 7.04 -7.48
C ARG A 58 5.89 6.27 -8.08
N GLY A 59 6.86 5.87 -7.26
CA GLY A 59 8.25 5.67 -7.64
C GLY A 59 8.56 4.30 -8.21
N SER A 60 9.82 3.88 -8.08
CA SER A 60 10.32 2.65 -8.68
C SER A 60 9.63 1.40 -8.12
N ILE A 61 9.30 1.37 -6.82
CA ILE A 61 8.61 0.25 -6.17
C ILE A 61 7.19 0.09 -6.74
N SER A 62 6.40 1.16 -6.81
CA SER A 62 5.07 1.13 -7.43
C SER A 62 5.10 0.81 -8.92
N HIS A 63 6.16 1.20 -9.63
CA HIS A 63 6.39 0.78 -11.01
C HIS A 63 6.69 -0.73 -11.12
N GLY A 64 7.11 -1.38 -10.03
CA GLY A 64 7.38 -2.82 -9.97
C GLY A 64 8.86 -3.21 -9.87
N HIS A 65 9.77 -2.25 -9.65
CA HIS A 65 11.18 -2.58 -9.44
C HIS A 65 11.34 -3.53 -8.25
N GLY A 66 12.14 -4.57 -8.48
CA GLY A 66 12.38 -5.62 -7.51
C GLY A 66 11.47 -6.84 -7.66
N SER A 67 10.36 -6.72 -8.38
CA SER A 67 9.62 -7.90 -8.84
C SER A 67 10.39 -8.62 -9.96
N SER A 68 10.24 -9.94 -10.03
CA SER A 68 10.85 -10.77 -11.06
C SER A 68 10.23 -10.52 -12.44
N ARG A 69 8.95 -10.15 -12.47
CA ARG A 69 8.16 -9.81 -13.67
C ARG A 69 7.23 -8.63 -13.40
N ILE A 70 7.64 -7.45 -13.86
CA ILE A 70 6.79 -6.25 -13.86
C ILE A 70 5.58 -6.51 -14.77
N GLY A 71 4.40 -6.13 -14.30
CA GLY A 71 3.11 -6.42 -14.94
C GLY A 71 2.45 -7.69 -14.41
N GLU A 72 3.12 -8.51 -13.62
CA GLU A 72 2.59 -9.80 -13.18
C GLU A 72 2.81 -10.11 -11.69
N THR A 73 4.02 -9.87 -11.21
CA THR A 73 4.46 -10.20 -9.84
C THR A 73 4.66 -8.96 -8.97
N ASP A 74 4.60 -7.77 -9.56
CA ASP A 74 4.59 -6.52 -8.81
C ASP A 74 3.25 -6.33 -8.06
N TRP A 75 3.29 -5.51 -7.02
CA TRP A 75 2.19 -5.38 -6.09
C TRP A 75 0.94 -4.76 -6.73
N ALA A 76 1.10 -3.87 -7.71
CA ALA A 76 -0.03 -3.22 -8.39
C ALA A 76 -0.76 -4.21 -9.29
N SER A 77 -0.01 -5.06 -10.01
CA SER A 77 -0.60 -6.16 -10.79
C SER A 77 -1.23 -7.24 -9.92
N LEU A 78 -0.63 -7.57 -8.78
CA LEU A 78 -1.24 -8.49 -7.81
C LEU A 78 -2.55 -7.93 -7.25
N LEU A 79 -2.58 -6.63 -6.92
CA LEU A 79 -3.78 -5.92 -6.50
C LEU A 79 -4.85 -5.95 -7.60
N GLN A 80 -4.48 -5.63 -8.85
CA GLN A 80 -5.40 -5.67 -9.99
C GLN A 80 -6.00 -7.07 -10.16
N LYS A 81 -5.16 -8.12 -10.10
CA LYS A 81 -5.60 -9.52 -10.21
C LYS A 81 -6.57 -9.90 -9.10
N TRP A 82 -6.37 -9.42 -7.88
CA TRP A 82 -7.33 -9.63 -6.79
C TRP A 82 -8.61 -8.82 -7.00
N ALA A 83 -8.49 -7.56 -7.42
CA ALA A 83 -9.62 -6.65 -7.62
C ALA A 83 -10.53 -7.13 -8.74
N SER A 84 -10.00 -7.55 -9.88
CA SER A 84 -10.80 -8.09 -11.00
C SER A 84 -11.54 -9.38 -10.65
N LYS A 85 -11.10 -10.12 -9.63
CA LYS A 85 -11.79 -11.32 -9.13
C LYS A 85 -12.83 -11.02 -8.06
N SER A 86 -12.58 -9.99 -7.24
CA SER A 86 -13.34 -9.74 -6.00
C SER A 86 -14.32 -8.57 -6.11
N LEU A 87 -14.05 -7.62 -7.01
CA LEU A 87 -14.84 -6.43 -7.27
C LEU A 87 -15.33 -6.47 -8.72
N GLN A 88 -16.64 -6.28 -8.91
CA GLN A 88 -17.21 -6.29 -10.26
C GLN A 88 -16.76 -5.03 -11.00
N ASN A 89 -16.28 -5.19 -12.25
CA ASN A 89 -15.92 -4.10 -13.15
C ASN A 89 -14.89 -3.10 -12.56
N CYS A 90 -13.81 -3.64 -11.99
CA CYS A 90 -12.71 -2.85 -11.46
C CYS A 90 -11.52 -2.76 -12.44
N THR A 91 -11.07 -1.55 -12.73
CA THR A 91 -9.85 -1.29 -13.52
C THR A 91 -8.78 -0.64 -12.65
N LEU A 92 -7.52 -0.91 -12.97
CA LEU A 92 -6.38 -0.31 -12.31
C LEU A 92 -5.46 0.30 -13.37
N ARG A 93 -5.06 1.55 -13.17
CA ARG A 93 -4.05 2.25 -13.96
C ARG A 93 -2.85 2.57 -13.08
N ASN A 94 -1.70 1.98 -13.42
CA ASN A 94 -0.44 2.29 -12.75
C ASN A 94 0.28 3.42 -13.49
N GLY A 95 0.18 4.63 -12.94
CA GLY A 95 0.82 5.85 -13.44
C GLY A 95 2.20 6.11 -12.83
N SER A 96 2.82 5.11 -12.21
CA SER A 96 4.08 5.25 -11.47
C SER A 96 5.28 5.50 -12.38
N VAL A 97 6.11 6.48 -12.01
CA VAL A 97 7.34 6.87 -12.70
C VAL A 97 8.55 6.61 -11.79
N PRO A 98 9.45 5.68 -12.14
CA PRO A 98 10.63 5.35 -11.33
C PRO A 98 11.52 6.56 -11.00
N GLY A 99 12.05 6.59 -9.78
CA GLY A 99 13.07 7.58 -9.40
C GLY A 99 12.54 9.02 -9.20
N THR A 100 11.22 9.22 -9.17
CA THR A 100 10.62 10.57 -9.07
C THR A 100 10.18 10.90 -7.64
N PRO A 101 10.35 12.15 -7.18
CA PRO A 101 9.84 12.61 -5.89
C PRO A 101 8.33 12.93 -5.97
N SER A 102 7.67 13.06 -4.83
CA SER A 102 6.27 13.52 -4.69
C SER A 102 6.03 14.85 -5.43
N ALA A 103 6.97 15.79 -5.37
CA ALA A 103 6.84 17.07 -6.08
C ALA A 103 6.66 16.91 -7.61
N TYR A 104 7.25 15.88 -8.22
CA TYR A 104 7.04 15.59 -9.64
C TYR A 104 5.62 15.09 -9.89
N MET A 105 5.17 14.14 -9.09
CA MET A 105 3.86 13.52 -9.27
C MET A 105 2.72 14.51 -8.95
N ALA A 106 2.89 15.41 -7.99
CA ALA A 106 1.98 16.53 -7.75
C ALA A 106 1.72 17.40 -9.00
N MET A 107 2.73 17.58 -9.87
CA MET A 107 2.59 18.33 -11.13
C MET A 107 2.05 17.48 -12.29
N CYS A 108 2.25 16.17 -12.25
CA CYS A 108 1.97 15.25 -13.36
C CYS A 108 0.76 14.34 -13.12
N LEU A 109 0.08 14.45 -11.98
CA LEU A 109 -0.96 13.53 -11.53
C LEU A 109 -2.07 13.35 -12.58
N ASP A 110 -2.54 14.46 -13.18
CA ASP A 110 -3.61 14.46 -14.19
C ASP A 110 -3.22 13.75 -15.50
N MET A 111 -1.91 13.56 -15.74
CA MET A 111 -1.39 12.78 -16.86
C MET A 111 -1.10 11.32 -16.46
N ALA A 112 -0.76 11.09 -15.18
CA ALA A 112 -0.36 9.78 -14.67
C ALA A 112 -1.54 8.80 -14.57
N ILE A 113 -2.69 9.28 -14.08
CA ILE A 113 -3.90 8.48 -13.85
C ILE A 113 -5.13 9.12 -14.50
N ASP A 114 -6.26 8.41 -14.51
CA ASP A 114 -7.51 8.93 -15.05
C ASP A 114 -8.08 10.01 -14.12
N GLN A 115 -8.65 11.09 -14.69
CA GLN A 115 -9.24 12.18 -13.89
C GLN A 115 -10.49 11.75 -13.11
N ASP A 116 -11.18 10.71 -13.56
CA ASP A 116 -12.38 10.15 -12.93
C ASP A 116 -12.07 8.89 -12.09
N VAL A 117 -10.84 8.80 -11.57
CA VAL A 117 -10.42 7.74 -10.66
C VAL A 117 -11.22 7.81 -9.35
N ASP A 118 -11.65 6.65 -8.84
CA ASP A 118 -12.39 6.55 -7.58
C ASP A 118 -11.47 6.37 -6.36
N ILE A 119 -10.35 5.68 -6.56
CA ILE A 119 -9.36 5.37 -5.51
C ILE A 119 -7.97 5.71 -6.02
N VAL A 120 -7.23 6.55 -5.30
CA VAL A 120 -5.81 6.79 -5.57
C VAL A 120 -4.97 6.19 -4.44
N ILE A 121 -4.02 5.33 -4.81
CA ILE A 121 -3.07 4.70 -3.90
C ILE A 121 -1.68 5.26 -4.21
N ALA A 122 -0.97 5.72 -3.18
CA ALA A 122 0.36 6.26 -3.34
C ALA A 122 1.31 5.74 -2.25
N GLU A 123 2.34 5.00 -2.65
CA GLU A 123 3.47 4.57 -1.79
C GLU A 123 4.53 5.66 -1.51
N TYR A 124 4.42 6.39 -0.42
CA TYR A 124 5.43 7.37 -0.04
C TYR A 124 6.68 6.65 0.48
N VAL A 125 7.82 7.37 0.54
CA VAL A 125 8.87 7.21 1.57
C VAL A 125 10.32 7.04 1.05
N VAL A 126 10.60 6.59 -0.17
CA VAL A 126 12.04 6.44 -0.58
C VAL A 126 12.60 7.55 -1.48
N ASN A 127 11.81 8.15 -2.36
CA ASN A 127 12.33 9.08 -3.37
C ASN A 127 12.47 10.53 -2.90
N ASP A 128 11.84 10.88 -1.78
CA ASP A 128 11.74 12.24 -1.27
C ASP A 128 12.91 12.67 -0.37
N GLY A 129 13.90 11.80 -0.22
CA GLY A 129 15.15 12.06 0.47
C GLY A 129 15.04 12.00 2.00
N LYS A 130 15.77 12.87 2.70
CA LYS A 130 15.83 12.97 4.17
C LYS A 130 15.29 14.30 4.69
N ASP A 131 14.68 15.10 3.82
CA ASP A 131 14.07 16.36 4.23
C ASP A 131 12.80 16.03 5.03
N ASN A 132 12.90 16.23 6.34
CA ASN A 132 11.84 15.95 7.30
C ASN A 132 10.90 17.15 7.48
N SER A 133 11.08 18.23 6.72
CA SER A 133 10.17 19.36 6.76
C SER A 133 8.87 19.05 5.99
N ILE A 134 7.74 19.20 6.68
CA ILE A 134 6.39 19.16 6.07
C ILE A 134 6.09 20.50 5.36
N ASP A 135 6.94 21.50 5.55
CA ASP A 135 6.75 22.90 5.14
C ASP A 135 6.71 23.14 3.60
N ASN A 136 6.88 22.09 2.79
CA ASN A 136 6.83 22.18 1.33
C ASN A 136 5.47 21.72 0.76
N ASN A 137 4.64 22.71 0.41
CA ASN A 137 3.25 22.61 -0.10
C ASN A 137 3.06 21.56 -1.23
N LEU A 138 4.04 21.37 -2.12
CA LEU A 138 3.90 20.41 -3.23
C LEU A 138 3.74 18.95 -2.80
N ARG A 139 4.26 18.56 -1.63
CA ARG A 139 4.14 17.19 -1.08
C ARG A 139 2.73 16.92 -0.54
N LEU A 140 2.01 17.98 -0.19
CA LEU A 140 0.71 17.96 0.47
C LEU A 140 -0.45 17.91 -0.52
N MET A 141 -0.30 18.52 -1.70
CA MET A 141 -1.31 18.46 -2.78
C MET A 141 -1.63 17.02 -3.22
N GLU A 142 -0.70 16.09 -3.05
CA GLU A 142 -0.95 14.68 -3.33
C GLU A 142 -1.91 14.06 -2.30
N PHE A 143 -1.81 14.43 -1.02
CA PHE A 143 -2.69 13.92 0.04
C PHE A 143 -4.15 14.32 -0.17
N GLU A 144 -4.44 15.49 -0.75
CA GLU A 144 -5.81 15.93 -1.01
C GLU A 144 -6.60 14.96 -1.92
N ARG A 145 -5.93 14.22 -2.80
CA ARG A 145 -6.55 13.32 -3.78
C ARG A 145 -6.44 11.84 -3.41
N LEU A 146 -5.82 11.52 -2.27
CA LEU A 146 -5.51 10.14 -1.92
C LEU A 146 -6.58 9.43 -1.13
N THR A 147 -6.52 8.10 -1.24
CA THR A 147 -7.40 7.18 -0.54
C THR A 147 -6.60 6.21 0.35
N CYS A 148 -5.30 5.99 0.07
CA CYS A 148 -4.43 5.12 0.86
C CYS A 148 -2.92 5.38 0.58
N SER A 149 -2.07 5.22 1.60
CA SER A 149 -0.61 5.34 1.49
C SER A 149 0.17 4.15 2.07
N HIS A 150 1.40 3.89 1.56
CA HIS A 150 2.38 2.94 2.10
C HIS A 150 3.73 3.59 2.37
N GLY A 151 4.46 3.18 3.43
CA GLY A 151 5.85 3.57 3.68
C GLY A 151 6.83 2.40 3.71
N VAL A 152 7.92 2.45 2.92
CA VAL A 152 9.01 1.46 2.91
C VAL A 152 10.32 2.10 3.39
N THR A 153 10.79 1.77 4.59
CA THR A 153 12.16 2.10 5.05
C THR A 153 12.72 0.95 5.89
N TYR A 154 13.96 0.48 5.62
CA TYR A 154 14.85 -0.28 6.54
C TYR A 154 16.24 -0.54 5.93
N PRO A 155 17.29 -0.89 6.72
CA PRO A 155 18.63 -0.36 6.58
C PRO A 155 19.47 -1.00 5.46
N ARG A 156 20.48 -0.24 5.06
CA ARG A 156 21.56 -0.63 4.15
C ARG A 156 22.60 -1.43 4.93
N ASN A 157 22.76 -2.71 4.58
CA ASN A 157 23.83 -3.66 4.94
C ASN A 157 23.87 -4.24 6.37
N ASP A 158 24.44 -5.44 6.47
CA ASP A 158 24.49 -6.38 7.61
C ASP A 158 25.11 -5.83 8.93
N SER A 159 25.58 -4.58 8.97
CA SER A 159 26.23 -3.95 10.13
C SER A 159 25.56 -2.66 10.64
N ASP A 160 24.64 -2.07 9.88
CA ASP A 160 24.03 -0.76 10.21
C ASP A 160 22.53 -0.90 10.43
N TRP A 161 22.15 -1.35 11.63
CA TRP A 161 20.75 -1.42 12.00
C TRP A 161 20.18 -0.01 12.23
N HIS A 162 19.35 0.48 11.30
CA HIS A 162 18.62 1.73 11.52
C HIS A 162 17.45 1.50 12.49
N PRO A 163 17.27 2.39 13.48
CA PRO A 163 16.14 2.33 14.40
C PRO A 163 14.80 2.38 13.68
N PHE A 164 13.74 1.92 14.35
CA PHE A 164 12.43 1.84 13.69
C PHE A 164 11.91 3.15 13.14
N HIS A 165 12.16 4.22 13.87
CA HIS A 165 11.73 5.59 13.60
C HIS A 165 12.68 6.35 12.67
N ASN A 166 13.42 5.65 11.80
CA ASN A 166 14.36 6.29 10.88
C ASN A 166 13.85 6.21 9.44
N GLY A 167 13.11 7.24 9.01
CA GLY A 167 12.61 7.37 7.64
C GLY A 167 11.60 8.50 7.48
N LEU A 168 11.23 8.79 6.24
CA LEU A 168 10.18 9.78 5.95
C LEU A 168 8.77 9.30 6.35
N GLU A 169 8.60 8.01 6.65
CA GLU A 169 7.32 7.48 7.12
C GLU A 169 6.85 8.14 8.41
N ASP A 170 7.76 8.55 9.30
CA ASP A 170 7.41 9.24 10.55
C ASP A 170 6.83 10.64 10.27
N VAL A 171 7.33 11.30 9.23
CA VAL A 171 6.92 12.63 8.78
C VAL A 171 5.59 12.54 8.05
N TYR A 172 5.47 11.63 7.08
CA TYR A 172 4.24 11.45 6.31
C TYR A 172 3.11 10.82 7.12
N GLY A 173 3.42 9.95 8.08
CA GLY A 173 2.43 9.38 8.98
C GLY A 173 1.71 10.44 9.81
N ALA A 174 2.37 11.56 10.12
CA ALA A 174 1.74 12.70 10.80
C ALA A 174 0.68 13.42 9.94
N LEU A 175 0.74 13.28 8.61
CA LEU A 175 -0.25 13.85 7.70
C LEU A 175 -1.52 13.00 7.59
N ALA A 176 -1.44 11.71 7.93
CA ALA A 176 -2.59 10.81 7.80
C ALA A 176 -3.79 11.25 8.66
N PRO A 177 -3.63 11.63 9.95
CA PRO A 177 -4.73 12.21 10.73
C PRO A 177 -5.17 13.59 10.24
N TYR A 178 -4.26 14.40 9.70
CA TYR A 178 -4.59 15.75 9.22
C TYR A 178 -5.56 15.71 8.02
N TYR A 179 -5.35 14.75 7.11
CA TYR A 179 -6.22 14.55 5.94
C TYR A 179 -7.27 13.44 6.12
N ASP A 180 -7.32 12.84 7.30
CA ASP A 180 -8.20 11.71 7.64
C ASP A 180 -8.14 10.55 6.62
N LEU A 181 -6.91 10.15 6.27
CA LEU A 181 -6.65 9.14 5.25
C LEU A 181 -6.09 7.85 5.84
N PRO A 182 -6.55 6.66 5.40
CA PRO A 182 -5.90 5.41 5.75
C PRO A 182 -4.40 5.41 5.40
N TRP A 183 -3.60 5.07 6.40
CA TRP A 183 -2.15 4.93 6.30
C TRP A 183 -1.74 3.48 6.56
N LEU A 184 -1.21 2.84 5.53
CA LEU A 184 -0.62 1.52 5.61
C LEU A 184 0.90 1.65 5.75
N SER A 185 1.49 0.77 6.54
CA SER A 185 2.89 0.80 6.93
C SER A 185 3.52 -0.55 6.61
N PHE A 186 4.27 -0.60 5.52
CA PHE A 186 5.07 -1.79 5.20
C PHE A 186 6.13 -2.02 6.28
N ARG A 187 6.69 -0.93 6.82
CA ARG A 187 7.59 -0.93 7.98
C ARG A 187 6.99 -1.62 9.20
N ALA A 188 5.80 -1.21 9.65
CA ALA A 188 5.13 -1.80 10.81
C ALA A 188 4.72 -3.27 10.55
N ALA A 189 4.30 -3.59 9.33
CA ALA A 189 3.89 -4.94 8.94
C ALA A 189 5.05 -5.94 8.95
N THR A 190 6.28 -5.50 8.66
CA THR A 190 7.42 -6.38 8.42
C THR A 190 8.45 -6.36 9.55
N PHE A 191 8.72 -5.19 10.13
CA PHE A 191 9.88 -5.00 10.99
C PHE A 191 9.95 -5.95 12.16
N ARG A 192 8.92 -5.97 13.02
CA ARG A 192 8.98 -6.69 14.29
C ARG A 192 9.32 -8.17 14.07
N ARG A 193 8.77 -8.75 13.01
CA ARG A 193 9.01 -10.15 12.67
C ARG A 193 10.38 -10.34 12.03
N ALA A 194 10.73 -9.55 11.02
CA ALA A 194 12.03 -9.65 10.36
C ALA A 194 13.22 -9.34 11.28
N ALA A 195 13.00 -8.51 12.31
CA ALA A 195 13.99 -8.05 13.27
C ALA A 195 14.13 -8.93 14.52
N PHE A 196 13.00 -9.37 15.09
CA PHE A 196 12.97 -9.93 16.45
C PHE A 196 12.30 -11.29 16.56
N LEU A 197 11.58 -11.75 15.52
CA LEU A 197 11.05 -13.10 15.50
C LEU A 197 11.99 -13.93 14.65
N GLU A 198 12.62 -14.95 15.26
CA GLU A 198 13.52 -15.89 14.59
C GLU A 198 12.75 -16.78 13.60
N ASP A 199 12.21 -16.17 12.55
CA ASP A 199 11.50 -16.82 11.47
C ASP A 199 12.43 -16.86 10.25
N PRO A 200 13.07 -18.01 9.98
CA PRO A 200 14.06 -18.14 8.91
C PRO A 200 13.46 -17.96 7.51
N GLU A 201 12.14 -18.04 7.37
CA GLU A 201 11.42 -17.81 6.11
C GLU A 201 10.87 -16.38 6.00
N PHE A 202 11.09 -15.54 7.03
CA PHE A 202 10.64 -14.16 7.09
C PHE A 202 11.78 -13.21 7.46
N THR A 203 12.91 -13.35 6.77
CA THR A 203 14.02 -12.43 6.99
C THR A 203 13.87 -11.20 6.13
N TYR A 204 14.52 -10.11 6.53
CA TYR A 204 14.67 -8.93 5.67
C TYR A 204 15.23 -9.30 4.29
N LYS A 205 16.14 -10.28 4.25
CA LYS A 205 16.76 -10.78 3.03
C LYS A 205 15.79 -11.50 2.09
N ASP A 206 14.67 -11.99 2.60
CA ASP A 206 13.58 -12.56 1.78
C ASP A 206 12.61 -11.48 1.30
N ILE A 207 12.37 -10.46 2.13
CA ILE A 207 11.43 -9.37 1.85
C ILE A 207 11.99 -8.40 0.79
N MET A 208 13.29 -8.12 0.84
CA MET A 208 13.99 -7.22 -0.08
C MET A 208 14.92 -8.01 -1.02
N ASN A 209 15.26 -7.48 -2.19
CA ASN A 209 16.18 -8.12 -3.14
C ASN A 209 17.66 -8.11 -2.72
N SER A 210 17.93 -8.17 -1.41
CA SER A 210 19.28 -8.06 -0.87
C SER A 210 20.10 -9.34 -1.03
N LYS A 211 19.47 -10.53 -1.22
CA LYS A 211 20.19 -11.80 -1.47
C LYS A 211 20.80 -11.90 -2.86
N VAL A 212 20.10 -11.37 -3.87
CA VAL A 212 20.43 -11.63 -5.29
C VAL A 212 21.07 -10.41 -5.94
N ALA A 213 20.61 -9.20 -5.61
CA ALA A 213 21.01 -7.98 -6.30
C ALA A 213 21.76 -6.98 -5.41
N HIS A 214 22.03 -7.33 -4.13
CA HIS A 214 22.45 -6.36 -3.11
C HIS A 214 21.55 -5.10 -3.10
N ASP A 215 20.28 -5.30 -3.42
CA ASP A 215 19.28 -4.26 -3.49
C ASP A 215 18.49 -4.25 -2.18
N TYR A 216 18.79 -3.24 -1.36
CA TYR A 216 18.20 -3.02 -0.04
C TYR A 216 16.99 -2.07 -0.13
N LEU A 217 16.68 -1.58 -1.32
CA LEU A 217 15.65 -0.58 -1.56
C LEU A 217 14.38 -1.20 -2.15
N HIS A 218 14.53 -2.11 -3.09
CA HIS A 218 13.40 -2.67 -3.83
C HIS A 218 12.95 -4.02 -3.25
N PRO A 219 11.67 -4.15 -2.88
CA PRO A 219 11.09 -5.40 -2.41
C PRO A 219 11.23 -6.53 -3.43
N SER A 220 11.47 -7.76 -2.97
CA SER A 220 11.41 -8.96 -3.81
C SER A 220 9.96 -9.27 -4.20
N ASP A 221 9.72 -10.33 -4.98
CA ASP A 221 8.35 -10.86 -5.20
C ASP A 221 7.59 -11.07 -3.88
N PHE A 222 8.28 -11.53 -2.85
CA PHE A 222 7.68 -11.71 -1.53
C PHE A 222 7.32 -10.38 -0.87
N GLY A 223 8.19 -9.38 -0.97
CA GLY A 223 7.90 -8.04 -0.48
C GLY A 223 6.77 -7.35 -1.27
N HIS A 224 6.72 -7.51 -2.59
CA HIS A 224 5.60 -7.07 -3.43
C HIS A 224 4.28 -7.74 -3.05
N GLN A 225 4.30 -9.04 -2.74
CA GLN A 225 3.13 -9.74 -2.24
C GLN A 225 2.63 -9.15 -0.92
N ILE A 226 3.54 -8.80 0.01
CA ILE A 226 3.18 -8.16 1.28
C ILE A 226 2.55 -6.77 1.03
N LEU A 227 3.12 -5.96 0.14
CA LEU A 227 2.55 -4.65 -0.23
C LEU A 227 1.12 -4.80 -0.79
N ALA A 228 0.91 -5.75 -1.71
CA ALA A 228 -0.42 -6.03 -2.24
C ALA A 228 -1.38 -6.50 -1.15
N ASP A 229 -0.95 -7.41 -0.27
CA ASP A 229 -1.76 -7.94 0.82
C ASP A 229 -2.17 -6.85 1.83
N LEU A 230 -1.36 -5.82 2.05
CA LEU A 230 -1.72 -4.67 2.91
C LEU A 230 -2.89 -3.87 2.31
N VAL A 231 -2.82 -3.54 1.02
CA VAL A 231 -3.92 -2.84 0.33
C VAL A 231 -5.18 -3.69 0.34
N ILE A 232 -5.05 -4.98 -0.03
CA ILE A 232 -6.15 -5.94 -0.07
C ILE A 232 -6.80 -6.08 1.31
N TRP A 233 -5.98 -6.11 2.36
CA TRP A 233 -6.47 -6.13 3.74
C TRP A 233 -7.34 -4.92 4.04
N LEU A 234 -6.87 -3.70 3.75
CA LEU A 234 -7.65 -2.48 3.97
C LEU A 234 -8.97 -2.50 3.21
N PHE A 235 -8.97 -2.95 1.95
CA PHE A 235 -10.20 -3.04 1.15
C PHE A 235 -11.18 -4.06 1.74
N ARG A 236 -10.68 -5.22 2.21
CA ARG A 236 -11.50 -6.24 2.88
C ARG A 236 -12.08 -5.71 4.19
N GLN A 237 -11.28 -5.04 5.02
CA GLN A 237 -11.77 -4.44 6.27
C GLN A 237 -12.84 -3.40 6.00
N THR A 238 -12.64 -2.55 4.98
CA THR A 238 -13.62 -1.55 4.59
C THR A 238 -14.92 -2.18 4.07
N ALA A 239 -14.82 -3.25 3.27
CA ALA A 239 -16.00 -3.98 2.80
C ALA A 239 -16.76 -4.64 3.96
N LEU A 240 -16.05 -5.20 4.95
CA LEU A 240 -16.67 -5.74 6.16
C LEU A 240 -17.33 -4.65 7.00
N ASP A 241 -16.69 -3.49 7.16
CA ASP A 241 -17.26 -2.32 7.82
C ASP A 241 -18.52 -1.83 7.09
N LEU A 242 -18.57 -1.86 5.76
CA LEU A 242 -19.78 -1.56 4.98
C LEU A 242 -20.91 -2.58 5.16
N ILE A 243 -20.59 -3.84 5.47
CA ILE A 243 -21.61 -4.86 5.77
C ILE A 243 -22.19 -4.63 7.18
N LEU A 244 -21.33 -4.34 8.15
CA LEU A 244 -21.72 -4.12 9.55
C LEU A 244 -22.38 -2.75 9.78
N ARG A 245 -21.87 -1.73 9.08
CA ARG A 245 -22.35 -0.35 9.06
C ARG A 245 -22.56 0.08 7.61
N PRO A 246 -23.74 -0.26 7.03
CA PRO A 246 -24.11 0.14 5.68
C PRO A 246 -23.96 1.64 5.46
N TRP A 247 -23.68 1.99 4.20
CA TRP A 247 -23.57 3.39 3.78
C TRP A 247 -24.83 4.18 4.19
N SER A 248 -24.62 5.34 4.80
CA SER A 248 -25.66 6.12 5.46
C SER A 248 -25.49 7.63 5.25
N SER A 249 -26.45 8.42 5.73
CA SER A 249 -26.37 9.89 5.70
C SER A 249 -25.13 10.43 6.41
N ASP A 250 -24.66 9.75 7.46
CA ASP A 250 -23.48 10.16 8.23
C ASP A 250 -22.21 10.06 7.37
N ASP A 251 -22.14 9.06 6.48
CA ASP A 251 -21.03 8.92 5.54
C ASP A 251 -21.07 10.02 4.44
N GLU A 252 -22.27 10.43 4.02
CA GLU A 252 -22.44 11.55 3.08
C GLU A 252 -22.03 12.89 3.72
N GLU A 253 -22.37 13.11 4.99
CA GLU A 253 -21.96 14.31 5.73
C GLU A 253 -20.44 14.42 5.82
N LEU A 254 -19.77 13.33 6.22
CA LEU A 254 -18.30 13.26 6.27
C LEU A 254 -17.67 13.51 4.88
N LEU A 255 -18.26 12.98 3.81
CA LEU A 255 -17.74 13.17 2.45
C LEU A 255 -17.87 14.63 1.96
N GLN A 256 -18.79 15.42 2.53
CA GLN A 256 -18.93 16.85 2.21
C GLN A 256 -18.02 17.74 3.07
N GLU A 257 -17.34 17.20 4.08
CA GLU A 257 -16.38 17.97 4.87
C GLU A 257 -15.27 18.51 3.98
N ARG A 258 -14.96 19.80 4.16
CA ARG A 258 -13.87 20.42 3.40
C ARG A 258 -12.55 19.87 3.91
N MET A 259 -11.78 19.31 2.97
CA MET A 259 -10.39 18.95 3.23
C MET A 259 -9.62 20.20 3.70
N PRO A 260 -8.75 20.08 4.72
CA PRO A 260 -7.89 21.16 5.13
C PRO A 260 -6.91 21.54 4.02
N THR A 261 -7.16 22.64 3.32
CA THR A 261 -6.24 23.21 2.33
C THR A 261 -5.27 24.15 3.04
N MET A 262 -3.97 24.04 2.77
CA MET A 262 -2.98 25.02 3.24
C MET A 262 -2.79 26.18 2.27
#